data_AF-R9CDM2-F1
#
_entry.id   AF-R9CDM2-F1
#
_cell.length_a   1.000
_cell.length_b   1.000
_cell.length_c   1.000
_cell.angle_alpha   90.00
_cell.angle_beta   90.00
_cell.angle_gamma   90.00
#
_symmetry.space_group_name_H-M   'P 1'
#
loop_
_entity.id
_entity.type
_entity.pdbx_description
1 polymer ?
#
loop_
_entity_poly.entity_id
_entity_poly.type
_entity_poly.pdbx_seq_one_letter_code
_entity_poly.pdbx_strand_id
1 'polypeptide(L)'
;MRLEDLFNKKVQTVTGMNPITKEPIEVKRTLWSWNCLEFSCKEDDLIALSKVELTDEEFNVIIEGFNYMLNDEEGKELLDDEDRRMSTYAMDNLEKEQCRLYLISEQINVLDDLLFDGILEDLTDKEVEKSLYRKLREALEDDDEEEDF
;
A
#
# COMPACT_ATOMS: atom_id res chain seq x y z
N MET A 1 -14.55 -11.92 3.16
CA MET A 1 -13.52 -12.65 2.39
C MET A 1 -12.38 -12.99 3.33
N ARG A 2 -11.69 -14.13 3.18
CA ARG A 2 -10.45 -14.38 3.93
C ARG A 2 -9.26 -14.01 3.05
N LEU A 3 -8.30 -13.24 3.55
CA LEU A 3 -7.12 -12.85 2.77
C LEU A 3 -6.30 -14.06 2.29
N GLU A 4 -6.37 -15.17 3.03
CA GLU A 4 -5.73 -16.44 2.71
C GLU A 4 -6.32 -17.11 1.45
N ASP A 5 -7.55 -16.73 1.06
CA ASP A 5 -8.15 -17.15 -0.21
C ASP A 5 -7.51 -16.40 -1.41
N LEU A 6 -6.91 -15.23 -1.14
CA LEU A 6 -6.30 -14.37 -2.14
C LEU A 6 -4.77 -14.53 -2.20
N PHE A 7 -4.11 -14.62 -1.05
CA PHE A 7 -2.66 -14.60 -0.90
C PHE A 7 -2.14 -15.71 0.00
N ASN A 8 -0.94 -16.20 -0.29
CA ASN A 8 -0.17 -17.00 0.65
C ASN A 8 0.45 -16.08 1.70
N LYS A 9 0.19 -16.37 2.97
CA LYS A 9 0.70 -15.63 4.12
C LYS A 9 1.94 -16.30 4.71
N LYS A 10 2.97 -15.51 5.01
CA LYS A 10 4.17 -15.96 5.72
C LYS A 10 4.58 -14.92 6.76
N VAL A 11 4.63 -15.33 8.03
CA VAL A 11 5.18 -14.47 9.09
C VAL A 11 6.68 -14.68 9.18
N GLN A 12 7.44 -13.59 9.15
CA GLN A 12 8.90 -13.59 9.26
C GLN A 12 9.33 -12.70 10.42
N THR A 13 10.23 -13.20 11.26
CA THR A 13 10.96 -12.37 12.23
C THR A 13 12.25 -11.88 11.57
N VAL A 14 12.46 -10.57 11.57
CA VAL A 14 13.67 -9.92 11.07
C VAL A 14 14.33 -9.22 12.24
N THR A 15 15.63 -9.41 12.41
CA THR A 15 16.40 -8.70 13.43
C THR A 15 17.00 -7.45 12.81
N GLY A 16 16.53 -6.28 13.25
CA GLY A 16 17.10 -4.98 12.94
C GLY A 16 17.99 -4.46 14.08
N MET A 17 18.50 -3.24 13.91
CA MET A 17 19.18 -2.50 14.97
C MET A 17 18.36 -1.26 15.30
N ASN A 18 18.05 -1.07 16.58
CA ASN A 18 17.38 0.16 17.02
C ASN A 18 18.29 1.36 16.73
N PRO A 19 17.83 2.37 15.97
CA PRO A 19 18.67 3.50 15.57
C PRO A 19 19.12 4.37 16.75
N ILE A 20 18.37 4.37 17.86
CA ILE A 20 18.62 5.14 19.09
C ILE A 20 19.51 4.36 20.04
N THR A 21 19.10 3.15 20.45
CA THR A 21 19.80 2.38 21.50
C THR A 21 20.97 1.55 20.97
N LYS A 22 21.04 1.31 19.64
CA LYS A 22 22.00 0.42 18.97
C LYS A 22 21.91 -1.04 19.40
N GLU A 23 20.82 -1.43 20.06
CA GLU A 23 20.55 -2.82 20.43
C GLU A 23 19.78 -3.56 19.31
N PRO A 24 19.95 -4.89 19.18
CA PRO A 24 19.15 -5.68 18.26
C PRO A 24 17.67 -5.61 18.64
N ILE A 25 16.82 -5.34 17.66
CA ILE A 25 15.37 -5.39 17.80
C ILE A 25 14.81 -6.44 16.85
N GLU A 26 13.95 -7.31 17.37
CA GLU A 26 13.22 -8.26 16.53
C GLU A 26 11.90 -7.64 16.09
N VAL A 27 11.72 -7.53 14.78
CA VAL A 27 10.50 -7.03 14.15
C VAL A 27 9.83 -8.21 13.47
N LYS A 28 8.57 -8.48 13.84
CA LYS A 28 7.73 -9.43 13.12
C LYS A 28 7.08 -8.70 11.95
N ARG A 29 7.25 -9.23 10.75
CA ARG A 29 6.55 -8.75 9.55
C ARG A 29 5.74 -9.88 8.93
N THR A 30 4.60 -9.51 8.34
CA THR A 30 3.75 -10.44 7.59
C THR A 30 3.96 -10.19 6.11
N LEU A 31 4.40 -11.24 5.41
CA LEU A 31 4.57 -11.24 3.96
C LEU A 31 3.36 -11.90 3.31
N TRP A 32 2.86 -11.26 2.26
CA TRP A 32 1.76 -11.73 1.44
C TRP A 32 2.28 -11.98 0.04
N SER A 33 1.96 -13.12 -0.55
CA SER A 33 2.48 -13.50 -1.86
C SER A 33 1.42 -14.16 -2.74
N TRP A 34 1.45 -13.83 -4.03
CA TRP A 34 0.61 -14.44 -5.05
C TRP A 34 1.21 -14.26 -6.44
N ASN A 35 1.56 -15.36 -7.11
CA ASN A 35 2.26 -15.36 -8.41
C ASN A 35 3.51 -14.46 -8.40
N CYS A 36 3.48 -13.32 -9.08
CA CYS A 36 4.58 -12.37 -9.16
C CYS A 36 4.57 -11.31 -8.04
N LEU A 37 3.53 -11.26 -7.21
CA LEU A 37 3.39 -10.31 -6.11
C LEU A 37 4.00 -10.91 -4.83
N GLU A 38 4.84 -10.14 -4.15
CA GLU A 38 5.31 -10.41 -2.79
C GLU A 38 5.50 -9.07 -2.07
N PHE A 39 4.71 -8.80 -1.02
CA PHE A 39 4.73 -7.51 -0.34
C PHE A 39 4.51 -7.69 1.17
N SER A 40 4.91 -6.69 1.95
CA SER A 40 4.79 -6.69 3.40
C SER A 40 3.67 -5.74 3.81
N CYS A 41 2.67 -6.25 4.52
CA CYS A 41 1.57 -5.44 5.04
C CYS A 41 1.08 -6.05 6.34
N LYS A 42 0.69 -5.22 7.32
CA LYS A 42 0.02 -5.74 8.52
C LYS A 42 -1.29 -6.41 8.09
N GLU A 43 -1.68 -7.45 8.81
CA GLU A 43 -2.86 -8.21 8.43
C GLU A 43 -4.14 -7.40 8.59
N ASP A 44 -4.26 -6.66 9.69
CA ASP A 44 -5.44 -5.84 9.97
C ASP A 44 -5.58 -4.70 8.95
N ASP A 45 -4.48 -3.99 8.63
CA ASP A 45 -4.43 -3.01 7.54
C ASP A 45 -4.90 -3.61 6.20
N LEU A 46 -4.37 -4.77 5.80
CA LEU A 46 -4.75 -5.40 4.53
C LEU A 46 -6.23 -5.85 4.54
N ILE A 47 -6.75 -6.31 5.69
CA ILE A 47 -8.16 -6.63 5.88
C ILE A 47 -9.01 -5.37 5.72
N ALA A 48 -8.63 -4.26 6.35
CA ALA A 48 -9.36 -3.02 6.29
C ALA A 48 -9.39 -2.45 4.86
N LEU A 49 -8.22 -2.38 4.21
CA LEU A 49 -8.09 -1.95 2.81
C LEU A 49 -8.92 -2.82 1.86
N SER A 50 -9.02 -4.13 2.10
CA SER A 50 -9.84 -5.04 1.28
C SER A 50 -11.35 -4.74 1.31
N LYS A 51 -11.81 -3.97 2.29
CA LYS A 51 -13.22 -3.59 2.45
C LYS A 51 -13.52 -2.20 1.90
N VAL A 52 -12.51 -1.44 1.49
CA VAL A 52 -12.69 -0.07 0.99
C VAL A 52 -13.42 -0.12 -0.36
N GLU A 53 -14.59 0.51 -0.41
CA GLU A 53 -15.35 0.65 -1.65
C GLU A 53 -14.90 1.90 -2.42
N LEU A 54 -14.13 1.67 -3.48
CA LEU A 54 -13.68 2.71 -4.41
C LEU A 54 -14.60 2.80 -5.63
N THR A 55 -14.88 4.01 -6.07
CA THR A 55 -15.49 4.24 -7.39
C THR A 55 -14.47 3.96 -8.50
N ASP A 56 -14.95 3.81 -9.74
CA ASP A 56 -14.05 3.67 -10.89
C ASP A 56 -13.13 4.89 -11.05
N GLU A 57 -13.62 6.10 -10.76
CA GLU A 57 -12.82 7.32 -10.81
C GLU A 57 -11.72 7.33 -9.73
N GLU A 58 -12.05 6.93 -8.50
CA GLU A 58 -11.07 6.81 -7.41
C GLU A 58 -10.02 5.74 -7.71
N PHE A 59 -10.43 4.59 -8.26
CA PHE A 59 -9.47 3.55 -8.64
C PHE A 59 -8.62 3.98 -9.85
N ASN A 60 -9.15 4.78 -10.78
CA ASN A 60 -8.38 5.34 -11.88
C ASN A 60 -7.27 6.29 -11.42
N VAL A 61 -7.45 7.01 -10.30
CA VAL A 61 -6.37 7.82 -9.71
C VAL A 61 -5.17 6.93 -9.34
N ILE A 62 -5.41 5.76 -8.75
CA ILE A 62 -4.35 4.78 -8.43
C ILE A 62 -3.65 4.33 -9.72
N ILE A 63 -4.42 3.97 -10.74
CA ILE A 63 -3.90 3.55 -12.06
C ILE A 63 -3.04 4.66 -12.69
N GLU A 64 -3.48 5.92 -12.62
CA GLU A 64 -2.72 7.06 -13.12
C GLU A 64 -1.39 7.24 -12.37
N GLY A 65 -1.41 7.11 -11.03
CA GLY A 65 -0.20 7.15 -10.20
C GLY A 65 0.81 6.08 -10.59
N PHE A 66 0.39 4.83 -10.71
CA PHE A 66 1.27 3.74 -11.15
C PHE A 66 1.72 3.88 -12.59
N ASN A 67 0.89 4.40 -13.50
CA ASN A 67 1.31 4.67 -14.87
C ASN A 67 2.41 5.73 -14.93
N TYR A 68 2.32 6.77 -14.10
CA TYR A 68 3.38 7.76 -13.96
C TYR A 68 4.68 7.10 -13.46
N MET A 69 4.62 6.35 -12.35
CA MET A 69 5.79 5.67 -11.79
C MET A 69 6.43 4.65 -12.73
N LEU A 70 5.65 3.98 -13.59
CA LEU A 70 6.16 2.95 -14.50
C LEU A 70 6.67 3.50 -15.84
N ASN A 71 6.06 4.58 -16.35
CA ASN A 71 6.28 5.02 -17.74
C ASN A 71 6.93 6.39 -17.87
N ASP A 72 6.80 7.26 -16.87
CA ASP A 72 7.42 8.59 -16.89
C ASP A 72 8.90 8.52 -16.51
N GLU A 73 9.74 9.33 -17.13
CA GLU A 73 11.18 9.33 -16.86
C GLU A 73 11.51 9.83 -15.44
N GLU A 74 10.72 10.76 -14.90
CA GLU A 74 10.87 11.24 -13.52
C GLU A 74 10.29 10.22 -12.53
N GLY A 75 9.17 9.59 -12.87
CA GLY A 75 8.50 8.62 -11.99
C GLY A 75 9.23 7.29 -11.84
N LYS A 76 9.96 6.83 -12.87
CA LYS A 76 10.67 5.53 -12.87
C LYS A 76 11.75 5.39 -11.81
N GLU A 77 12.30 6.49 -11.31
CA GLU A 77 13.32 6.48 -10.26
C GLU A 77 12.73 6.21 -8.86
N LEU A 78 11.40 6.26 -8.71
CA LEU A 78 10.71 6.04 -7.44
C LEU A 78 10.55 4.56 -7.08
N LEU A 79 10.60 3.66 -8.07
CA LEU A 79 10.45 2.22 -7.88
C LEU A 79 11.79 1.53 -8.12
N ASP A 80 12.14 0.60 -7.24
CA ASP A 80 13.23 -0.33 -7.51
C ASP A 80 12.82 -1.38 -8.58
N ASP A 81 13.77 -2.20 -9.01
CA ASP A 81 13.52 -3.19 -10.07
C ASP A 81 12.49 -4.26 -9.67
N GLU A 82 12.38 -4.58 -8.38
CA GLU A 82 11.42 -5.56 -7.87
C GLU A 82 10.02 -4.95 -7.84
N ASP A 83 9.88 -3.76 -7.26
CA ASP A 83 8.62 -3.01 -7.20
C ASP A 83 8.08 -2.68 -8.59
N ARG A 84 8.97 -2.31 -9.52
CA ARG A 84 8.60 -2.07 -10.92
C ARG A 84 8.01 -3.33 -11.55
N ARG A 85 8.61 -4.50 -11.31
CA ARG A 85 8.13 -5.77 -11.87
C ARG A 85 6.77 -6.16 -11.29
N MET A 86 6.59 -6.02 -9.97
CA MET A 86 5.33 -6.35 -9.30
C MET A 86 4.20 -5.40 -9.73
N SER A 87 4.49 -4.11 -9.77
CA SER A 87 3.55 -3.06 -10.19
C SER A 87 3.16 -3.22 -11.66
N THR A 88 4.10 -3.52 -12.55
CA THR A 88 3.79 -3.85 -13.95
C THR A 88 2.85 -5.04 -14.05
N TYR A 89 3.16 -6.13 -13.32
CA TYR A 89 2.32 -7.31 -13.32
C TYR A 89 0.90 -7.03 -12.80
N ALA A 90 0.78 -6.24 -11.73
CA ALA A 90 -0.53 -5.85 -11.19
C ALA A 90 -1.34 -5.00 -12.18
N MET A 91 -0.70 -4.02 -12.82
CA MET A 91 -1.31 -3.14 -13.83
C MET A 91 -1.76 -3.89 -15.10
N ASP A 92 -1.06 -4.96 -15.48
CA ASP A 92 -1.45 -5.82 -16.60
C ASP A 92 -2.62 -6.79 -16.25
N ASN A 93 -3.00 -6.89 -14.98
CA ASN A 93 -3.96 -7.89 -14.48
C ASN A 93 -5.00 -7.29 -13.52
N LEU A 94 -5.50 -6.08 -13.81
CA LEU A 94 -6.45 -5.32 -12.97
C LEU A 94 -7.80 -6.01 -12.75
N GLU A 95 -8.15 -7.01 -13.56
CA GLU A 95 -9.35 -7.83 -13.37
C GLU A 95 -9.25 -8.76 -12.15
N LYS A 96 -8.04 -8.96 -11.63
CA LYS A 96 -7.79 -9.85 -10.50
C LYS A 96 -7.79 -9.05 -9.20
N GLU A 97 -8.59 -9.51 -8.25
CA GLU A 97 -8.76 -8.87 -6.94
C GLU A 97 -7.43 -8.72 -6.18
N GLN A 98 -6.55 -9.72 -6.26
CA GLN A 98 -5.21 -9.67 -5.69
C GLN A 98 -4.39 -8.48 -6.21
N CYS A 99 -4.43 -8.24 -7.52
CA CYS A 99 -3.68 -7.15 -8.14
C CYS A 99 -4.24 -5.79 -7.71
N ARG A 100 -5.57 -5.66 -7.67
CA ARG A 100 -6.23 -4.42 -7.21
C ARG A 100 -5.88 -4.13 -5.76
N LEU A 101 -5.94 -5.14 -4.89
CA LEU A 101 -5.65 -4.99 -3.47
C LEU A 101 -4.18 -4.67 -3.21
N TYR A 102 -3.26 -5.29 -3.97
CA TYR A 102 -1.85 -4.90 -3.95
C TYR A 102 -1.65 -3.43 -4.32
N LEU A 103 -2.25 -2.96 -5.42
CA LEU A 103 -2.12 -1.55 -5.85
C LEU A 103 -2.69 -0.57 -4.82
N ILE A 104 -3.80 -0.92 -4.16
CA ILE A 104 -4.36 -0.11 -3.06
C ILE A 104 -3.38 -0.06 -1.88
N SER A 105 -2.81 -1.19 -1.49
CA SER A 105 -1.82 -1.28 -0.40
C SER A 105 -0.54 -0.50 -0.71
N GLU A 106 -0.06 -0.53 -1.95
CA GLU A 106 1.14 0.22 -2.32
C GLU A 106 0.86 1.71 -2.50
N GLN A 107 -0.33 2.09 -2.97
CA GLN A 107 -0.73 3.49 -3.04
C GLN A 107 -0.69 4.15 -1.65
N ILE A 108 -1.14 3.45 -0.60
CA ILE A 108 -1.13 4.03 0.75
C ILE A 108 0.30 4.22 1.28
N ASN A 109 1.22 3.28 1.00
CA ASN A 109 2.63 3.43 1.37
C ASN A 109 3.24 4.69 0.72
N VAL A 110 2.98 4.91 -0.57
CA VAL A 110 3.44 6.11 -1.29
C VAL A 110 2.83 7.39 -0.70
N LEU A 111 1.56 7.33 -0.28
CA LEU A 111 0.89 8.48 0.35
C LEU A 111 1.43 8.78 1.75
N ASP A 112 1.75 7.77 2.54
CA ASP A 112 2.43 7.92 3.84
C ASP A 112 3.73 8.70 3.64
N ASP A 113 4.57 8.24 2.71
CA ASP A 113 5.86 8.88 2.42
C ASP A 113 5.69 10.35 2.01
N LEU A 114 4.74 10.65 1.11
CA LEU A 114 4.47 12.03 0.66
C LEU A 114 3.83 12.91 1.75
N LEU A 115 3.04 12.33 2.66
CA LEU A 115 2.47 13.01 3.82
C LEU A 115 3.53 13.36 4.86
N PHE A 116 4.46 12.44 5.13
CA PHE A 116 5.58 12.67 6.04
C PHE A 116 6.47 13.83 5.58
N ASP A 117 6.57 14.05 4.27
CA ASP A 117 7.29 15.18 3.68
C ASP A 117 6.52 16.51 3.70
N GLY A 118 5.27 16.52 4.20
CA GLY A 118 4.44 17.72 4.34
C GLY A 118 3.88 18.26 3.01
N ILE A 119 3.92 17.45 1.95
CA ILE A 119 3.56 17.86 0.57
C ILE A 119 2.06 17.64 0.29
N LEU A 120 1.36 16.86 1.12
CA LEU A 120 -0.02 16.45 0.82
C LEU A 120 -1.05 17.60 0.82
N GLU A 121 -0.84 18.68 1.59
CA GLU A 121 -1.71 19.86 1.55
C GLU A 121 -1.71 20.55 0.17
N ASP A 122 -0.64 20.39 -0.61
CA ASP A 122 -0.46 20.99 -1.95
C ASP A 122 -0.79 20.02 -3.11
N LEU A 123 -0.98 18.72 -2.85
CA LEU A 123 -0.95 17.71 -3.92
C LEU A 123 -2.29 17.43 -4.62
N THR A 124 -3.44 17.89 -4.12
CA THR A 124 -4.72 17.55 -4.76
C THR A 124 -5.70 18.71 -4.87
N ASP A 125 -5.90 19.19 -6.10
CA ASP A 125 -6.96 20.15 -6.42
C ASP A 125 -8.28 19.46 -6.78
N LYS A 126 -8.28 18.13 -6.98
CA LYS A 126 -9.44 17.36 -7.42
C LYS A 126 -10.15 16.68 -6.26
N GLU A 127 -11.48 16.82 -6.18
CA GLU A 127 -12.30 16.18 -5.15
C GLU A 127 -12.17 14.65 -5.13
N VAL A 128 -11.95 14.01 -6.28
CA VAL A 128 -11.81 12.55 -6.41
C VAL A 128 -10.58 12.04 -5.65
N GLU A 129 -9.44 12.71 -5.80
CA GLU A 129 -8.18 12.36 -5.13
C GLU A 129 -8.33 12.52 -3.61
N LYS A 130 -8.97 13.60 -3.15
CA LYS A 130 -9.30 13.80 -1.72
C LYS A 130 -10.22 12.71 -1.16
N SER A 131 -11.24 12.33 -1.94
CA SER A 131 -12.17 11.27 -1.55
C SER A 131 -11.47 9.93 -1.40
N LEU A 132 -10.63 9.55 -2.38
CA LEU A 132 -9.80 8.35 -2.33
C LEU A 132 -8.94 8.35 -1.06
N TYR A 133 -8.16 9.41 -0.84
CA TYR A 133 -7.22 9.46 0.28
C TYR A 133 -7.92 9.41 1.63
N ARG A 134 -9.04 10.11 1.79
CA ARG A 134 -9.85 10.04 3.01
C ARG A 134 -10.32 8.62 3.27
N LYS A 135 -10.89 7.93 2.28
CA LYS A 135 -11.38 6.55 2.46
C LYS A 135 -10.26 5.58 2.85
N LEU A 136 -9.11 5.73 2.21
CA LEU A 136 -7.92 4.92 2.48
C LEU A 136 -7.40 5.16 3.90
N ARG A 137 -7.40 6.41 4.38
CA ARG A 137 -6.99 6.78 5.74
C ARG A 137 -7.99 6.34 6.80
N GLU A 138 -9.27 6.64 6.61
CA GLU A 138 -10.35 6.21 7.52
C GLU A 138 -10.31 4.68 7.73
N ALA A 139 -10.00 3.91 6.68
CA ALA A 139 -9.86 2.47 6.80
C ALA A 139 -8.69 2.02 7.69
N LEU A 140 -7.61 2.78 7.77
CA LEU A 140 -6.45 2.45 8.61
C LEU A 140 -6.51 3.07 10.01
N GLU A 141 -7.20 4.20 10.18
CA GLU A 141 -7.32 4.91 11.46
C GLU A 141 -8.38 4.30 12.39
N ASP A 142 -9.36 3.56 11.86
CA ASP A 142 -10.39 2.85 12.65
C ASP A 142 -9.80 1.78 13.62
N ASP A 143 -8.51 1.43 13.51
CA ASP A 143 -7.81 0.52 14.44
C ASP A 143 -7.12 1.23 15.62
N ASP A 144 -6.99 2.57 15.62
CA ASP A 144 -6.34 3.33 16.71
C ASP A 144 -7.32 3.79 17.81
N GLU A 145 -8.64 3.56 17.66
CA GLU A 145 -9.65 3.91 18.68
C GLU A 145 -9.90 2.82 19.77
N GLU A 146 -9.08 1.74 19.83
CA GLU A 146 -9.09 0.76 20.95
C GLU A 146 -7.84 0.86 21.86
N GLU A 147 -7.43 2.07 22.27
CA GLU A 147 -6.64 2.28 23.51
C GLU A 147 -7.37 3.22 24.49
N ASP A 148 -8.61 2.87 24.85
CA ASP A 148 -9.16 3.23 26.16
C ASP A 148 -8.98 2.01 27.07
N PHE A 149 -8.06 2.06 28.05
CA PHE A 149 -8.19 1.63 29.47
C PHE A 149 -6.84 1.51 30.22
#